data_AF-A0A2Z3HT88-F1
#
_entry.id   AF-A0A2Z3HT88-F1
#
_cell.length_a   1.000
_cell.length_b   1.000
_cell.length_c   1.000
_cell.angle_alpha   90.00
_cell.angle_beta   90.00
_cell.angle_gamma   90.00
#
_symmetry.space_group_name_H-M   'P 1'
#
loop_
_entity.id
_entity.type
_entity.pdbx_description
1 polymer ?
#
loop_
_entity_poly.entity_id
_entity_poly.type
_entity_poly.pdbx_seq_one_letter_code
_entity_poly.pdbx_strand_id
1 'polypeptide(L)'
;MISSHLESFAGYAVKSWGIGDKLENLEKTIYRIAVDYDDDITWADKFNAYLAQPNAGQTRGIVLGMYSDEMFEESSASTLELLINAKDKLPLLDTIFVNDVISEENEISWIINADNAPLIHAFPKLKHFGTRGGNELSFNNLNAPLLETLIVQSGGLDSSTIIDIANANLPNLKHLEIYLGTDDYGFSGSVNDLAPILQDRFNQLTYLGLKNCEIQDDIAIAVANAPVSAHLKTLDLSLGVLTDKGGQALLESTKLDNLMFLDLNYNYFSENMAEQLETFAKSKGFKIDVSSDADYDEDDDWRYVCIGE
;
A
#
# COMPACT_ATOMS: atom_id res chain seq x y z
N MET A 1 8.01 1.69 -11.46
CA MET A 1 6.98 2.74 -11.59
C MET A 1 5.59 2.14 -11.57
N ILE A 2 4.56 2.90 -11.18
CA ILE A 2 3.17 2.46 -11.27
C ILE A 2 2.49 3.14 -12.46
N SER A 3 2.24 2.39 -13.53
CA SER A 3 1.75 2.91 -14.82
C SER A 3 0.26 2.67 -15.08
N SER A 4 -0.47 2.13 -14.11
CA SER A 4 -1.90 1.91 -14.23
C SER A 4 -2.64 2.27 -12.94
N HIS A 5 -3.83 2.83 -13.13
CA HIS A 5 -4.74 3.09 -12.04
C HIS A 5 -5.33 1.80 -11.49
N LEU A 6 -5.87 1.88 -10.28
CA LEU A 6 -6.66 0.81 -9.72
C LEU A 6 -7.87 0.52 -10.63
N GLU A 7 -7.99 -0.74 -11.06
CA GLU A 7 -9.19 -1.26 -11.70
C GLU A 7 -10.17 -1.84 -10.67
N SER A 8 -9.66 -2.24 -9.50
CA SER A 8 -10.45 -2.72 -8.38
C SER A 8 -9.77 -2.43 -7.04
N PHE A 9 -10.58 -2.28 -5.98
CA PHE A 9 -10.09 -2.14 -4.62
C PHE A 9 -11.17 -2.61 -3.63
N ALA A 10 -10.77 -3.34 -2.58
CA ALA A 10 -11.68 -3.89 -1.57
C ALA A 10 -12.87 -4.69 -2.12
N GLY A 11 -12.71 -5.36 -3.26
CA GLY A 11 -13.77 -6.13 -3.92
C GLY A 11 -14.74 -5.29 -4.77
N TYR A 12 -14.50 -3.99 -4.90
CA TYR A 12 -15.24 -3.09 -5.79
C TYR A 12 -14.47 -2.88 -7.10
N ALA A 13 -15.21 -2.74 -8.20
CA ALA A 13 -14.65 -2.18 -9.43
C ALA A 13 -14.41 -0.67 -9.22
N VAL A 14 -13.26 -0.17 -9.66
CA VAL A 14 -12.92 1.26 -9.62
C VAL A 14 -13.20 1.85 -10.99
N LYS A 15 -13.86 3.02 -11.02
CA LYS A 15 -14.12 3.76 -12.26
C LYS A 15 -13.84 5.24 -12.07
N SER A 16 -13.30 5.90 -13.08
CA SER A 16 -13.24 7.37 -13.09
C SER A 16 -14.66 7.96 -13.10
N TRP A 17 -14.84 9.08 -12.40
CA TRP A 17 -16.07 9.85 -12.39
C TRP A 17 -15.79 11.30 -12.77
N GLY A 18 -16.56 11.82 -13.74
CA GLY A 18 -16.55 13.22 -14.14
C GLY A 18 -17.92 13.90 -13.96
N ILE A 19 -17.92 15.23 -14.05
CA ILE A 19 -19.16 16.00 -13.98
C ILE A 19 -20.07 15.61 -15.15
N GLY A 20 -21.28 15.15 -14.83
CA GLY A 20 -22.26 14.65 -15.79
C GLY A 20 -22.42 13.14 -15.76
N ASP A 21 -21.46 12.41 -15.17
CA ASP A 21 -21.57 10.98 -14.96
C ASP A 21 -22.55 10.66 -13.83
N LYS A 22 -23.28 9.55 -13.99
CA LYS A 22 -24.19 9.03 -12.97
C LYS A 22 -23.45 8.13 -12.00
N LEU A 23 -23.90 8.16 -10.74
CA LEU A 23 -23.52 7.17 -9.74
C LEU A 23 -24.42 5.94 -9.87
N GLU A 24 -23.86 4.84 -10.36
CA GLU A 24 -24.56 3.60 -10.69
C GLU A 24 -23.86 2.39 -10.05
N ASN A 25 -24.63 1.37 -9.68
CA ASN A 25 -24.13 0.10 -9.14
C ASN A 25 -23.15 0.29 -7.94
N LEU A 26 -23.47 1.20 -7.02
CA LEU A 26 -22.64 1.58 -5.87
C LEU A 26 -22.43 0.45 -4.86
N GLU A 27 -23.15 -0.67 -4.99
CA GLU A 27 -22.91 -1.89 -4.24
C GLU A 27 -21.73 -2.73 -4.76
N LYS A 28 -21.22 -2.42 -5.97
CA LYS A 28 -20.09 -3.10 -6.64
C LYS A 28 -19.07 -2.14 -7.26
N THR A 29 -19.36 -0.85 -7.31
CA THR A 29 -18.52 0.16 -7.95
C THR A 29 -18.18 1.26 -6.95
N ILE A 30 -16.91 1.63 -6.92
CA ILE A 30 -16.42 2.85 -6.27
C ILE A 30 -15.81 3.75 -7.33
N TYR A 31 -15.81 5.05 -7.07
CA TYR A 31 -15.46 6.04 -8.08
C TYR A 31 -14.17 6.77 -7.72
N ARG A 32 -13.30 6.92 -8.72
CA ARG A 32 -12.13 7.77 -8.71
C ARG A 32 -12.51 9.19 -9.14
N ILE A 33 -12.20 10.15 -8.28
CA ILE A 33 -12.33 11.58 -8.56
C ILE A 33 -10.92 12.12 -8.70
N ALA A 34 -10.61 12.68 -9.87
CA ALA A 34 -9.31 13.24 -10.22
C ALA A 34 -9.50 14.48 -11.08
N VAL A 35 -8.56 15.41 -11.02
CA VAL A 35 -8.36 16.47 -12.02
C VAL A 35 -7.27 16.06 -13.01
N ASP A 36 -7.20 16.76 -14.13
CA ASP A 36 -6.14 16.66 -15.14
C ASP A 36 -5.49 18.05 -15.32
N TYR A 37 -4.32 18.11 -15.93
CA TYR A 37 -3.55 19.35 -16.16
C TYR A 37 -4.31 20.40 -16.97
N ASP A 38 -5.22 19.97 -17.84
CA ASP A 38 -6.01 20.85 -18.71
C ASP A 38 -7.40 21.19 -18.14
N ASP A 39 -7.73 20.78 -16.91
CA ASP A 39 -9.04 21.05 -16.31
C ASP A 39 -9.16 22.50 -15.81
N ASP A 40 -10.20 23.21 -16.27
CA ASP A 40 -10.58 24.54 -15.74
C ASP A 40 -11.29 24.47 -14.37
N ILE A 41 -11.44 23.28 -13.79
CA ILE A 41 -12.20 23.03 -12.56
C ILE A 41 -11.33 22.36 -11.50
N THR A 42 -11.54 22.74 -10.25
CA THR A 42 -10.77 22.17 -9.15
C THR A 42 -11.29 20.78 -8.76
N TRP A 43 -10.46 20.03 -8.04
CA TRP A 43 -10.92 18.77 -7.42
C TRP A 43 -12.11 19.02 -6.49
N ALA A 44 -12.11 20.15 -5.77
CA ALA A 44 -13.21 20.55 -4.90
C ALA A 44 -14.53 20.74 -5.67
N ASP A 45 -14.50 21.31 -6.87
CA ASP A 45 -15.68 21.48 -7.72
C ASP A 45 -16.23 20.12 -8.17
N LYS A 46 -15.35 19.21 -8.62
CA LYS A 46 -15.72 17.83 -8.98
C LYS A 46 -16.33 17.11 -7.78
N PHE A 47 -15.71 17.18 -6.60
CA PHE A 47 -16.22 16.51 -5.41
C PHE A 47 -17.54 17.10 -4.92
N ASN A 48 -17.73 18.41 -4.97
CA ASN A 48 -19.00 19.04 -4.65
C ASN A 48 -20.11 18.60 -5.63
N ALA A 49 -19.80 18.49 -6.91
CA ALA A 49 -20.72 17.96 -7.93
C ALA A 49 -21.05 16.48 -7.71
N TYR A 50 -20.07 15.67 -7.26
CA TYR A 50 -20.27 14.28 -6.86
C TYR A 50 -21.27 14.19 -5.70
N LEU A 51 -21.05 14.98 -4.64
CA LEU A 51 -21.91 15.01 -3.46
C LEU A 51 -23.33 15.54 -3.74
N ALA A 52 -23.51 16.30 -4.82
CA ALA A 52 -24.82 16.79 -5.25
C ALA A 52 -25.65 15.72 -6.00
N GLN A 53 -25.04 14.58 -6.37
CA GLN A 53 -25.76 13.49 -7.03
C GLN A 53 -26.80 12.87 -6.08
N PRO A 54 -28.01 12.53 -6.56
CA PRO A 54 -29.08 11.96 -5.72
C PRO A 54 -28.68 10.70 -4.93
N ASN A 55 -27.72 9.93 -5.47
CA ASN A 55 -27.27 8.67 -4.89
C ASN A 55 -25.95 8.78 -4.09
N ALA A 56 -25.38 9.97 -3.90
CA ALA A 56 -24.08 10.13 -3.23
C ALA A 56 -24.06 9.51 -1.81
N GLY A 57 -25.18 9.55 -1.08
CA GLY A 57 -25.29 8.90 0.23
C GLY A 57 -25.20 7.37 0.23
N GLN A 58 -25.23 6.73 -0.95
CA GLN A 58 -25.08 5.28 -1.11
C GLN A 58 -23.64 4.87 -1.43
N THR A 59 -22.72 5.82 -1.57
CA THR A 59 -21.31 5.57 -1.88
C THR A 59 -20.66 4.68 -0.82
N ARG A 60 -20.06 3.58 -1.27
CA ARG A 60 -19.33 2.62 -0.42
C ARG A 60 -17.85 2.93 -0.33
N GLY A 61 -17.28 3.50 -1.39
CA GLY A 61 -15.90 3.96 -1.37
C GLY A 61 -15.63 5.10 -2.31
N ILE A 62 -14.55 5.82 -1.99
CA ILE A 62 -14.00 6.92 -2.79
C ILE A 62 -12.55 6.59 -3.09
N VAL A 63 -12.17 6.75 -4.36
CA VAL A 63 -10.79 6.79 -4.77
C VAL A 63 -10.48 8.25 -5.11
N LEU A 64 -9.42 8.79 -4.54
CA LEU A 64 -8.91 10.11 -4.84
C LEU A 64 -7.74 9.92 -5.79
N GLY A 65 -7.86 10.38 -7.03
CA GLY A 65 -6.75 10.40 -8.00
C GLY A 65 -5.98 11.72 -7.90
N MET A 66 -5.42 12.17 -9.01
CA MET A 66 -4.72 13.46 -9.09
C MET A 66 -5.58 14.59 -8.53
N TYR A 67 -5.07 15.35 -7.55
CA TYR A 67 -5.83 16.37 -6.81
C TYR A 67 -5.47 17.80 -7.19
N SER A 68 -4.33 18.00 -7.86
CA SER A 68 -3.82 19.28 -8.34
C SER A 68 -2.90 19.03 -9.54
N ASP A 69 -2.71 20.02 -10.41
CA ASP A 69 -1.63 20.05 -11.41
C ASP A 69 -0.28 20.43 -10.80
N GLU A 70 -0.27 20.92 -9.56
CA GLU A 70 0.91 21.29 -8.78
C GLU A 70 1.17 20.27 -7.64
N MET A 71 0.89 18.97 -7.84
CA MET A 71 1.05 17.92 -6.81
C MET A 71 2.47 17.76 -6.24
N PHE A 72 3.47 18.28 -6.95
CA PHE A 72 4.87 18.33 -6.52
C PHE A 72 5.20 19.52 -5.60
N GLU A 73 4.25 20.44 -5.40
CA GLU A 73 4.35 21.59 -4.47
C GLU A 73 3.19 21.63 -3.46
N GLU A 74 2.02 21.12 -3.83
CA GLU A 74 0.81 21.12 -3.01
C GLU A 74 0.54 19.76 -2.35
N SER A 75 0.35 19.78 -1.02
CA SER A 75 -0.06 18.61 -0.27
C SER A 75 -1.52 18.21 -0.53
N SER A 76 -1.86 16.93 -0.35
CA SER A 76 -3.24 16.43 -0.39
C SER A 76 -4.15 16.95 0.75
N ALA A 77 -3.61 17.69 1.73
CA ALA A 77 -4.30 18.07 2.97
C ALA A 77 -5.66 18.76 2.75
N SER A 78 -5.73 19.75 1.85
CA SER A 78 -6.97 20.48 1.54
C SER A 78 -8.04 19.55 0.96
N THR A 79 -7.63 18.58 0.15
CA THR A 79 -8.50 17.56 -0.45
C THR A 79 -9.01 16.57 0.60
N LEU A 80 -8.16 16.15 1.55
CA LEU A 80 -8.58 15.31 2.67
C LEU A 80 -9.58 16.04 3.58
N GLU A 81 -9.38 17.34 3.83
CA GLU A 81 -10.32 18.16 4.62
C GLU A 81 -11.72 18.21 3.98
N LEU A 82 -11.81 18.28 2.65
CA LEU A 82 -13.09 18.22 1.95
C LEU A 82 -13.82 16.89 2.20
N LEU A 83 -13.09 15.76 2.14
CA LEU A 83 -13.64 14.43 2.44
C LEU A 83 -14.12 14.34 3.90
N ILE A 84 -13.32 14.82 4.85
CA ILE A 84 -13.66 14.87 6.28
C ILE A 84 -14.96 15.66 6.50
N ASN A 85 -15.07 16.83 5.88
CA ASN A 85 -16.25 17.69 5.98
C ASN A 85 -17.50 17.09 5.31
N ALA A 86 -17.32 16.12 4.41
CA ALA A 86 -18.41 15.43 3.73
C ALA A 86 -18.92 14.17 4.47
N LYS A 87 -18.38 13.82 5.63
CA LYS A 87 -18.71 12.57 6.36
C LYS A 87 -20.21 12.32 6.54
N ASP A 88 -21.00 13.35 6.82
CA ASP A 88 -22.45 13.23 7.05
C ASP A 88 -23.23 12.96 5.75
N LYS A 89 -22.64 13.27 4.59
CA LYS A 89 -23.20 12.99 3.26
C LYS A 89 -22.82 11.59 2.74
N LEU A 90 -21.87 10.92 3.38
CA LEU A 90 -21.32 9.62 2.95
C LEU A 90 -21.47 8.55 4.06
N PRO A 91 -22.70 8.28 4.55
CA PRO A 91 -22.91 7.47 5.76
C PRO A 91 -22.57 5.98 5.61
N LEU A 92 -22.40 5.49 4.38
CA LEU A 92 -22.09 4.10 4.05
C LEU A 92 -20.63 3.88 3.61
N LEU A 93 -19.80 4.92 3.63
CA LEU A 93 -18.41 4.85 3.22
C LEU A 93 -17.63 3.92 4.15
N ASP A 94 -17.01 2.88 3.59
CA ASP A 94 -16.15 1.95 4.30
C ASP A 94 -14.82 1.68 3.59
N THR A 95 -14.61 2.30 2.42
CA THR A 95 -13.44 2.10 1.57
C THR A 95 -12.90 3.45 1.09
N ILE A 96 -11.62 3.72 1.31
CA ILE A 96 -10.95 4.91 0.78
C ILE A 96 -9.61 4.51 0.17
N PHE A 97 -9.30 5.03 -1.01
CA PHE A 97 -7.94 5.02 -1.53
C PHE A 97 -7.51 6.46 -1.84
N VAL A 98 -6.37 6.88 -1.30
CA VAL A 98 -5.81 8.23 -1.46
C VAL A 98 -4.68 8.20 -2.49
N ASN A 99 -4.70 9.16 -3.42
CA ASN A 99 -3.70 9.33 -4.48
C ASN A 99 -3.56 8.11 -5.42
N ASP A 100 -4.64 7.61 -6.03
CA ASP A 100 -4.54 6.68 -7.17
C ASP A 100 -4.03 7.43 -8.42
N VAL A 101 -2.73 7.75 -8.38
CA VAL A 101 -1.99 8.59 -9.33
C VAL A 101 -0.90 7.76 -9.99
N ILE A 102 -0.87 7.74 -11.32
CA ILE A 102 0.11 6.97 -12.10
C ILE A 102 1.34 7.82 -12.45
N SER A 103 2.44 7.17 -12.84
CA SER A 103 3.69 7.83 -13.22
C SER A 103 3.53 8.91 -14.28
N GLU A 104 2.61 8.71 -15.22
CA GLU A 104 2.33 9.66 -16.30
C GLU A 104 1.61 10.93 -15.81
N GLU A 105 0.91 10.85 -14.67
CA GLU A 105 0.27 12.00 -14.03
C GLU A 105 1.24 12.72 -13.09
N ASN A 106 1.88 11.97 -12.18
CA ASN A 106 2.91 12.47 -11.26
C ASN A 106 3.66 11.26 -10.67
N GLU A 107 5.00 11.31 -10.66
CA GLU A 107 5.84 10.28 -10.05
C GLU A 107 5.48 10.06 -8.58
N ILE A 108 5.55 8.81 -8.11
CA ILE A 108 5.17 8.44 -6.74
C ILE A 108 6.02 9.16 -5.69
N SER A 109 7.28 9.40 -6.01
CA SER A 109 8.27 10.12 -5.21
C SER A 109 8.04 11.63 -5.17
N TRP A 110 7.10 12.16 -5.97
CA TRP A 110 6.77 13.58 -6.02
C TRP A 110 5.43 13.88 -5.33
N ILE A 111 4.65 12.87 -4.94
CA ILE A 111 3.34 13.05 -4.33
C ILE A 111 3.49 13.56 -2.89
N ILE A 112 3.13 14.81 -2.62
CA ILE A 112 3.11 15.39 -1.28
C ILE A 112 1.82 14.98 -0.55
N ASN A 113 1.93 14.14 0.46
CA ASN A 113 0.81 13.65 1.26
C ASN A 113 0.49 14.61 2.43
N ALA A 114 -0.33 14.11 3.34
CA ALA A 114 -0.61 14.72 4.63
C ALA A 114 -0.80 13.62 5.68
N ASP A 115 -1.12 14.00 6.91
CA ASP A 115 -1.58 13.06 7.93
C ASP A 115 -2.94 12.48 7.54
N ASN A 116 -2.98 11.16 7.31
CA ASN A 116 -4.17 10.43 6.91
C ASN A 116 -5.01 9.97 8.11
N ALA A 117 -4.51 10.05 9.35
CA ALA A 117 -5.26 9.62 10.53
C ALA A 117 -6.56 10.42 10.77
N PRO A 118 -6.62 11.76 10.63
CA PRO A 118 -7.86 12.52 10.74
C PRO A 118 -8.94 12.08 9.76
N LEU A 119 -8.56 11.75 8.52
CA LEU A 119 -9.50 11.24 7.52
C LEU A 119 -10.07 9.88 7.95
N ILE A 120 -9.21 8.96 8.37
CA ILE A 120 -9.67 7.63 8.82
C ILE A 120 -10.57 7.76 10.06
N HIS A 121 -10.26 8.65 11.00
CA HIS A 121 -11.09 8.89 12.20
C HIS A 121 -12.46 9.50 11.84
N ALA A 122 -12.54 10.32 10.80
CA ALA A 122 -13.81 10.89 10.33
C ALA A 122 -14.80 9.83 9.82
N PHE A 123 -14.28 8.67 9.39
CA PHE A 123 -15.06 7.53 8.91
C PHE A 123 -14.87 6.31 9.82
N PRO A 124 -15.49 6.26 11.02
CA PRO A 124 -15.22 5.21 12.02
C PRO A 124 -15.68 3.80 11.60
N LYS A 125 -16.41 3.67 10.48
CA LYS A 125 -16.81 2.38 9.87
C LYS A 125 -15.87 1.92 8.76
N LEU A 126 -14.78 2.65 8.51
CA LEU A 126 -13.83 2.33 7.47
C LEU A 126 -13.20 0.95 7.71
N LYS A 127 -13.19 0.14 6.66
CA LYS A 127 -12.64 -1.21 6.62
C LYS A 127 -11.41 -1.32 5.74
N HIS A 128 -11.34 -0.52 4.68
CA HIS A 128 -10.26 -0.60 3.71
C HIS A 128 -9.70 0.79 3.46
N PHE A 129 -8.41 0.95 3.72
CA PHE A 129 -7.68 2.18 3.42
C PHE A 129 -6.45 1.85 2.58
N GLY A 130 -6.23 2.62 1.53
CA GLY A 130 -5.02 2.58 0.72
C GLY A 130 -4.50 4.00 0.47
N THR A 131 -3.20 4.16 0.30
CA THR A 131 -2.60 5.43 -0.12
C THR A 131 -1.38 5.21 -1.00
N ARG A 132 -1.04 6.22 -1.82
CA ARG A 132 0.17 6.26 -2.65
C ARG A 132 0.97 7.55 -2.39
N GLY A 133 2.29 7.42 -2.44
CA GLY A 133 3.26 8.48 -2.17
C GLY A 133 3.72 8.49 -0.71
N GLY A 134 5.00 8.76 -0.49
CA GLY A 134 5.61 8.74 0.85
C GLY A 134 5.93 10.11 1.43
N ASN A 135 6.09 11.15 0.60
CA ASN A 135 6.48 12.47 1.08
C ASN A 135 5.43 13.04 2.01
N GLU A 136 5.84 13.43 3.23
CA GLU A 136 4.96 13.99 4.26
C GLU A 136 3.78 13.10 4.69
N LEU A 137 3.79 11.81 4.31
CA LEU A 137 2.76 10.85 4.71
C LEU A 137 2.91 10.52 6.21
N SER A 138 1.83 10.66 6.97
CA SER A 138 1.80 10.21 8.37
C SER A 138 0.46 9.61 8.76
N PHE A 139 0.45 8.92 9.90
CA PHE A 139 -0.73 8.28 10.48
C PHE A 139 -0.77 8.54 12.00
N ASN A 140 -0.63 9.81 12.41
CA ASN A 140 -0.41 10.16 13.80
C ASN A 140 -1.54 9.63 14.70
N ASN A 141 -1.20 8.85 15.72
CA ASN A 141 -2.15 8.26 16.68
C ASN A 141 -3.32 7.51 16.01
N LEU A 142 -3.04 6.78 14.93
CA LEU A 142 -4.06 6.04 14.20
C LEU A 142 -4.79 5.02 15.10
N ASN A 143 -6.11 5.20 15.20
CA ASN A 143 -7.02 4.33 15.93
C ASN A 143 -8.23 4.04 15.03
N ALA A 144 -8.24 2.84 14.44
CA ALA A 144 -9.27 2.43 13.50
C ALA A 144 -9.66 0.96 13.77
N PRO A 145 -10.49 0.71 14.79
CA PRO A 145 -10.76 -0.65 15.25
C PRO A 145 -11.50 -1.51 14.23
N LEU A 146 -12.14 -0.93 13.21
CA LEU A 146 -12.84 -1.66 12.16
C LEU A 146 -12.02 -1.80 10.87
N LEU A 147 -10.82 -1.24 10.81
CA LEU A 147 -9.95 -1.34 9.65
C LEU A 147 -9.47 -2.79 9.51
N GLU A 148 -9.74 -3.40 8.36
CA GLU A 148 -9.36 -4.76 8.00
C GLU A 148 -8.19 -4.77 7.00
N THR A 149 -8.03 -3.70 6.20
CA THR A 149 -6.98 -3.56 5.19
C THR A 149 -6.31 -2.19 5.26
N LEU A 150 -4.97 -2.18 5.28
CA LEU A 150 -4.12 -1.00 5.10
C LEU A 150 -3.07 -1.28 4.03
N ILE A 151 -3.05 -0.45 2.97
CA ILE A 151 -2.06 -0.52 1.89
C ILE A 151 -1.36 0.82 1.76
N VAL A 152 -0.04 0.83 1.81
CA VAL A 152 0.79 2.03 1.64
C VAL A 152 1.78 1.78 0.51
N GLN A 153 1.63 2.51 -0.59
CA GLN A 153 2.50 2.45 -1.76
C GLN A 153 3.44 3.66 -1.75
N SER A 154 4.75 3.45 -1.80
CA SER A 154 5.74 4.52 -1.85
C SER A 154 7.00 4.11 -2.60
N GLY A 155 7.69 5.10 -3.17
CA GLY A 155 9.08 5.00 -3.63
C GLY A 155 10.10 5.12 -2.48
N GLY A 156 9.70 5.71 -1.34
CA GLY A 156 10.48 5.85 -0.10
C GLY A 156 9.61 6.32 1.07
N LEU A 157 9.68 5.64 2.21
CA LEU A 157 8.94 6.00 3.43
C LEU A 157 9.85 6.51 4.54
N ASP A 158 9.45 7.63 5.17
CA ASP A 158 10.08 8.07 6.39
C ASP A 158 9.86 7.04 7.51
N SER A 159 10.89 6.84 8.35
CA SER A 159 10.86 5.99 9.53
C SER A 159 9.69 6.36 10.45
N SER A 160 9.36 7.66 10.55
CA SER A 160 8.22 8.13 11.34
C SER A 160 6.89 7.54 10.88
N THR A 161 6.65 7.43 9.57
CA THR A 161 5.45 6.81 8.99
C THR A 161 5.37 5.33 9.31
N ILE A 162 6.50 4.61 9.25
CA ILE A 162 6.59 3.19 9.59
C ILE A 162 6.25 3.00 11.08
N ILE A 163 6.80 3.86 11.94
CA ILE A 163 6.56 3.87 13.39
C ILE A 163 5.08 4.16 13.71
N ASP A 164 4.45 5.11 13.01
CA ASP A 164 3.03 5.41 13.17
C ASP A 164 2.17 4.17 12.88
N ILE A 165 2.42 3.51 11.74
CA ILE A 165 1.72 2.29 11.35
C ILE A 165 1.96 1.19 12.38
N ALA A 166 3.22 0.94 12.76
CA ALA A 166 3.58 -0.10 13.71
C ALA A 166 2.96 0.09 15.10
N ASN A 167 2.69 1.34 15.51
CA ASN A 167 2.08 1.66 16.80
C ASN A 167 0.55 1.81 16.76
N ALA A 168 -0.06 1.83 15.57
CA ALA A 168 -1.48 2.04 15.39
C ALA A 168 -2.35 1.01 16.16
N ASN A 169 -3.55 1.45 16.56
CA ASN A 169 -4.55 0.58 17.16
C ASN A 169 -5.49 0.02 16.09
N LEU A 170 -5.10 -1.12 15.50
CA LEU A 170 -5.79 -1.81 14.40
C LEU A 170 -6.10 -3.29 14.77
N PRO A 171 -6.93 -3.55 15.79
CA PRO A 171 -7.18 -4.90 16.33
C PRO A 171 -7.84 -5.89 15.36
N ASN A 172 -8.45 -5.40 14.26
CA ASN A 172 -9.08 -6.24 13.25
C ASN A 172 -8.34 -6.21 11.90
N LEU A 173 -7.09 -5.70 11.87
CA LEU A 173 -6.27 -5.67 10.66
C LEU A 173 -5.94 -7.09 10.23
N LYS A 174 -6.31 -7.43 9.00
CA LYS A 174 -6.08 -8.74 8.37
C LYS A 174 -5.08 -8.67 7.23
N HIS A 175 -4.95 -7.49 6.62
CA HIS A 175 -4.11 -7.24 5.46
C HIS A 175 -3.31 -5.95 5.65
N LEU A 176 -2.00 -6.07 5.67
CA LEU A 176 -1.06 -4.96 5.72
C LEU A 176 -0.08 -5.08 4.56
N GLU A 177 -0.01 -4.06 3.71
CA GLU A 177 1.01 -3.92 2.67
C GLU A 177 1.73 -2.59 2.83
N ILE A 178 3.06 -2.64 2.87
CA ILE A 178 3.92 -1.46 2.96
C ILE A 178 5.01 -1.60 1.89
N TYR A 179 5.02 -0.68 0.94
CA TYR A 179 6.10 -0.50 -0.02
C TYR A 179 7.06 0.50 0.62
N LEU A 180 8.21 0.01 1.06
CA LEU A 180 9.12 0.76 1.93
C LEU A 180 9.98 1.76 1.14
N GLY A 181 10.42 1.36 -0.04
CA GLY A 181 11.21 2.17 -0.95
C GLY A 181 12.71 2.15 -0.70
N THR A 182 13.39 3.18 -1.21
CA THR A 182 14.84 3.39 -1.13
C THR A 182 15.17 4.81 -0.69
N ASP A 183 16.37 5.02 -0.13
CA ASP A 183 16.83 6.30 0.38
C ASP A 183 16.83 7.43 -0.68
N ASP A 184 17.11 7.09 -1.94
CA ASP A 184 17.02 7.99 -3.11
C ASP A 184 15.65 8.70 -3.23
N TYR A 185 14.58 8.05 -2.75
CA TYR A 185 13.21 8.59 -2.78
C TYR A 185 12.61 8.81 -1.39
N GLY A 186 13.47 8.93 -0.37
CA GLY A 186 13.07 9.34 0.98
C GLY A 186 12.88 8.22 2.01
N PHE A 187 13.26 6.97 1.69
CA PHE A 187 13.29 5.93 2.72
C PHE A 187 14.32 6.26 3.81
N SER A 188 13.91 6.21 5.07
CA SER A 188 14.82 6.43 6.21
C SER A 188 14.65 5.36 7.30
N GLY A 189 13.87 4.32 7.00
CA GLY A 189 13.48 3.27 7.94
C GLY A 189 14.55 2.21 8.17
N SER A 190 14.30 1.37 9.18
CA SER A 190 15.11 0.20 9.48
C SER A 190 14.24 -0.97 9.93
N VAL A 191 14.84 -2.16 9.99
CA VAL A 191 14.17 -3.36 10.55
C VAL A 191 13.65 -3.12 11.99
N ASN A 192 14.30 -2.24 12.77
CA ASN A 192 13.86 -1.94 14.13
C ASN A 192 12.49 -1.24 14.17
N ASP A 193 12.17 -0.43 13.16
CA ASP A 193 10.91 0.31 13.08
C ASP A 193 9.73 -0.64 12.81
N LEU A 194 10.01 -1.78 12.19
CA LEU A 194 9.07 -2.87 11.95
C LEU A 194 8.86 -3.78 13.17
N ALA A 195 9.65 -3.62 14.23
CA ALA A 195 9.67 -4.55 15.36
C ALA A 195 8.29 -4.80 15.97
N PRO A 196 7.41 -3.80 16.21
CA PRO A 196 6.06 -4.07 16.72
C PRO A 196 5.26 -5.00 15.80
N ILE A 197 5.31 -4.77 14.48
CA ILE A 197 4.61 -5.60 13.47
C ILE A 197 5.13 -7.03 13.52
N LEU A 198 6.46 -7.19 13.52
CA LEU A 198 7.13 -8.49 13.58
C LEU A 198 6.82 -9.25 14.89
N GLN A 199 6.67 -8.52 16.00
CA GLN A 199 6.28 -9.03 17.32
C GLN A 199 4.77 -9.23 17.49
N ASP A 200 4.05 -9.48 16.40
CA ASP A 200 2.63 -9.85 16.40
C ASP A 200 1.70 -8.78 17.02
N ARG A 201 2.00 -7.50 16.76
CA ARG A 201 1.12 -6.38 17.16
C ARG A 201 -0.30 -6.52 16.61
N PHE A 202 -0.43 -7.03 15.38
CA PHE A 202 -1.70 -7.23 14.69
C PHE A 202 -2.06 -8.71 14.67
N ASN A 203 -2.65 -9.19 15.77
CA ASN A 203 -2.90 -10.62 15.98
C ASN A 203 -3.93 -11.28 15.02
N GLN A 204 -4.66 -10.49 14.23
CA GLN A 204 -5.57 -10.99 13.18
C GLN A 204 -4.95 -10.93 11.78
N LEU A 205 -3.69 -10.50 11.67
CA LEU A 205 -3.02 -10.31 10.40
C LEU A 205 -2.84 -11.65 9.70
N THR A 206 -3.37 -11.77 8.49
CA THR A 206 -3.25 -12.97 7.66
C THR A 206 -2.39 -12.72 6.42
N TYR A 207 -2.26 -11.46 6.02
CA TYR A 207 -1.42 -11.03 4.92
C TYR A 207 -0.48 -9.94 5.44
N LEU A 208 0.83 -10.15 5.27
CA LEU A 208 1.85 -9.13 5.50
C LEU A 208 2.71 -8.97 4.25
N GLY A 209 2.69 -7.77 3.67
CA GLY A 209 3.59 -7.35 2.60
C GLY A 209 4.56 -6.29 3.12
N LEU A 210 5.85 -6.60 3.07
CA LEU A 210 6.95 -5.66 3.33
C LEU A 210 7.79 -5.64 2.06
N LYS A 211 7.41 -4.76 1.14
CA LYS A 211 7.75 -4.84 -0.27
C LYS A 211 8.69 -3.71 -0.67
N ASN A 212 9.29 -3.86 -1.85
CA ASN A 212 9.91 -2.75 -2.57
C ASN A 212 10.96 -2.02 -1.73
N CYS A 213 11.88 -2.74 -1.09
CA CYS A 213 12.87 -2.14 -0.20
C CYS A 213 14.31 -2.42 -0.66
N GLU A 214 15.20 -1.45 -0.45
CA GLU A 214 16.65 -1.65 -0.67
C GLU A 214 17.28 -2.59 0.36
N ILE A 215 16.73 -2.67 1.58
CA ILE A 215 17.19 -3.58 2.65
C ILE A 215 16.38 -4.89 2.74
N GLN A 216 15.86 -5.37 1.61
CA GLN A 216 14.92 -6.51 1.58
C GLN A 216 15.49 -7.80 2.19
N ASP A 217 16.80 -8.05 2.06
CA ASP A 217 17.48 -9.18 2.70
C ASP A 217 17.38 -9.14 4.24
N ASP A 218 17.59 -7.96 4.83
CA ASP A 218 17.57 -7.80 6.29
C ASP A 218 16.13 -7.93 6.83
N ILE A 219 15.15 -7.46 6.04
CA ILE A 219 13.73 -7.68 6.32
C ILE A 219 13.38 -9.17 6.25
N ALA A 220 13.83 -9.88 5.21
CA ALA A 220 13.63 -11.33 5.05
C ALA A 220 14.21 -12.11 6.23
N ILE A 221 15.42 -11.76 6.67
CA ILE A 221 16.05 -12.35 7.87
C ILE A 221 15.20 -12.10 9.12
N ALA A 222 14.74 -10.87 9.32
CA ALA A 222 13.96 -10.50 10.50
C ALA A 222 12.59 -11.21 10.55
N VAL A 223 11.89 -11.28 9.42
CA VAL A 223 10.56 -11.87 9.33
C VAL A 223 10.59 -13.39 9.32
N ALA A 224 11.65 -14.03 8.80
CA ALA A 224 11.71 -15.48 8.63
C ALA A 224 11.32 -16.26 9.90
N ASN A 225 11.75 -15.80 11.08
CA ASN A 225 11.41 -16.45 12.36
C ASN A 225 10.66 -15.53 13.34
N ALA A 226 10.10 -14.42 12.86
CA ALA A 226 9.30 -13.51 13.67
C ALA A 226 8.00 -14.17 14.21
N PRO A 227 7.49 -13.75 15.38
CA PRO A 227 6.20 -14.21 15.90
C PRO A 227 5.04 -14.10 14.91
N VAL A 228 4.93 -12.98 14.18
CA VAL A 228 3.86 -12.75 13.20
C VAL A 228 3.81 -13.85 12.13
N SER A 229 4.97 -14.33 11.66
CA SER A 229 5.09 -15.32 10.59
C SER A 229 4.47 -16.68 10.94
N ALA A 230 4.28 -16.96 12.23
CA ALA A 230 3.73 -18.22 12.69
C ALA A 230 2.25 -18.43 12.28
N HIS A 231 1.51 -17.38 11.94
CA HIS A 231 0.08 -17.48 11.64
C HIS A 231 -0.35 -16.86 10.31
N LEU A 232 0.56 -16.15 9.63
CA LEU A 232 0.32 -15.60 8.30
C LEU A 232 -0.12 -16.67 7.30
N LYS A 233 -0.99 -16.26 6.38
CA LYS A 233 -1.41 -17.01 5.19
C LYS A 233 -0.66 -16.53 3.96
N THR A 234 -0.33 -15.25 3.90
CA THR A 234 0.52 -14.70 2.86
C THR A 234 1.62 -13.85 3.48
N LEU A 235 2.84 -14.08 3.02
CA LEU A 235 4.01 -13.25 3.26
C LEU A 235 4.49 -12.77 1.90
N ASP A 236 4.57 -11.46 1.72
CA ASP A 236 5.00 -10.83 0.47
C ASP A 236 6.25 -9.97 0.76
N LEU A 237 7.36 -10.35 0.14
CA LEU A 237 8.66 -9.69 0.21
C LEU A 237 9.15 -9.29 -1.19
N SER A 238 8.22 -9.15 -2.14
CA SER A 238 8.49 -8.86 -3.54
C SER A 238 8.97 -7.42 -3.77
N LEU A 239 9.42 -7.15 -5.01
CA LEU A 239 9.72 -5.83 -5.55
C LEU A 239 10.98 -5.16 -4.99
N GLY A 240 11.70 -5.81 -4.07
CA GLY A 240 12.88 -5.26 -3.39
C GLY A 240 14.19 -5.91 -3.81
N VAL A 241 15.28 -5.45 -3.20
CA VAL A 241 16.63 -6.01 -3.40
C VAL A 241 16.80 -7.27 -2.55
N LEU A 242 16.10 -8.33 -2.95
CA LEU A 242 16.11 -9.63 -2.27
C LEU A 242 17.08 -10.59 -2.95
N THR A 243 18.13 -11.00 -2.26
CA THR A 243 19.19 -11.87 -2.79
C THR A 243 19.20 -13.25 -2.12
N ASP A 244 20.11 -14.11 -2.53
CA ASP A 244 20.34 -15.42 -1.91
C ASP A 244 20.54 -15.34 -0.38
N LYS A 245 21.03 -14.21 0.16
CA LYS A 245 21.14 -13.98 1.60
C LYS A 245 19.77 -14.03 2.29
N GLY A 246 18.79 -13.27 1.80
CA GLY A 246 17.42 -13.29 2.32
C GLY A 246 16.71 -14.61 2.01
N GLY A 247 16.93 -15.17 0.81
CA GLY A 247 16.40 -16.49 0.42
C GLY A 247 16.83 -17.60 1.37
N GLN A 248 18.11 -17.64 1.75
CA GLN A 248 18.65 -18.60 2.70
C GLN A 248 17.96 -18.51 4.08
N ALA A 249 17.69 -17.28 4.56
CA ALA A 249 17.00 -17.10 5.83
C ALA A 249 15.56 -17.65 5.81
N LEU A 250 14.87 -17.54 4.68
CA LEU A 250 13.52 -18.10 4.49
C LEU A 250 13.54 -19.62 4.45
N LEU A 251 14.52 -20.23 3.78
CA LEU A 251 14.72 -21.70 3.76
C LEU A 251 14.94 -22.29 5.16
N GLU A 252 15.63 -21.54 6.02
CA GLU A 252 15.93 -21.92 7.41
C GLU A 252 14.78 -21.62 8.38
N SER A 253 13.67 -21.04 7.91
CA SER A 253 12.54 -20.69 8.76
C SER A 253 11.86 -21.92 9.36
N THR A 254 11.53 -21.79 10.64
CA THR A 254 10.69 -22.74 11.39
C THR A 254 9.26 -22.23 11.62
N LYS A 255 8.91 -21.06 11.06
CA LYS A 255 7.64 -20.36 11.33
C LYS A 255 6.68 -20.32 10.15
N LEU A 256 7.12 -20.62 8.94
CA LEU A 256 6.30 -20.53 7.73
C LEU A 256 5.38 -21.74 7.48
N ASP A 257 5.20 -22.63 8.45
CA ASP A 257 4.41 -23.87 8.28
C ASP A 257 2.91 -23.62 8.01
N ASN A 258 2.39 -22.45 8.37
CA ASN A 258 0.97 -22.08 8.21
C ASN A 258 0.67 -21.27 6.94
N LEU A 259 1.72 -20.95 6.17
CA LEU A 259 1.64 -20.13 4.99
C LEU A 259 0.87 -20.85 3.88
N MET A 260 0.19 -20.08 3.05
CA MET A 260 -0.48 -20.54 1.82
C MET A 260 0.19 -19.98 0.58
N PHE A 261 0.78 -18.77 0.69
CA PHE A 261 1.50 -18.12 -0.39
C PHE A 261 2.71 -17.33 0.12
N LEU A 262 3.85 -17.50 -0.54
CA LEU A 262 5.06 -16.70 -0.36
C LEU A 262 5.35 -15.96 -1.67
N ASP A 263 5.22 -14.64 -1.66
CA ASP A 263 5.50 -13.83 -2.85
C ASP A 263 6.89 -13.21 -2.73
N LEU A 264 7.79 -13.61 -3.62
CA LEU A 264 9.16 -13.12 -3.76
C LEU A 264 9.40 -12.64 -5.20
N ASN A 265 8.35 -12.24 -5.93
CA ASN A 265 8.53 -11.77 -7.30
C ASN A 265 9.42 -10.51 -7.33
N TYR A 266 10.07 -10.27 -8.48
CA TYR A 266 11.07 -9.20 -8.65
C TYR A 266 12.15 -9.29 -7.56
N ASN A 267 13.12 -10.18 -7.81
CA ASN A 267 14.19 -10.53 -6.88
C ASN A 267 15.53 -10.66 -7.62
N TYR A 268 16.60 -10.88 -6.87
CA TYR A 268 17.95 -11.09 -7.36
C TYR A 268 18.49 -12.46 -6.93
N PHE A 269 17.63 -13.49 -6.93
CA PHE A 269 18.05 -14.85 -6.62
C PHE A 269 18.87 -15.46 -7.75
N SER A 270 19.85 -16.28 -7.38
CA SER A 270 20.42 -17.23 -8.33
C SER A 270 19.38 -18.29 -8.72
N GLU A 271 19.55 -18.89 -9.91
CA GLU A 271 18.71 -20.02 -10.34
C GLU A 271 18.68 -21.13 -9.28
N ASN A 272 19.82 -21.40 -8.64
CA ASN A 272 19.91 -22.41 -7.58
C ASN A 272 19.06 -22.06 -6.36
N MET A 273 19.11 -20.80 -5.89
CA MET A 273 18.30 -20.35 -4.77
C MET A 273 16.81 -20.43 -5.10
N ALA A 274 16.40 -20.00 -6.30
CA ALA A 274 15.01 -20.11 -6.74
C ALA A 274 14.52 -21.57 -6.74
N GLU A 275 15.30 -22.52 -7.28
CA GLU A 275 14.99 -23.96 -7.25
C GLU A 275 14.85 -24.51 -5.81
N GLN A 276 15.74 -24.07 -4.91
CA GLN A 276 15.68 -24.48 -3.50
C GLN A 276 14.42 -23.96 -2.82
N LEU A 277 14.07 -22.68 -3.04
CA LEU A 277 12.86 -22.04 -2.49
C LEU A 277 11.58 -22.72 -3.01
N GLU A 278 11.52 -23.04 -4.31
CA GLU A 278 10.42 -23.82 -4.85
C GLU A 278 10.30 -25.22 -4.23
N THR A 279 11.43 -25.89 -4.04
CA THR A 279 11.47 -27.22 -3.41
C THR A 279 11.01 -27.14 -1.95
N PHE A 280 11.44 -26.10 -1.23
CA PHE A 280 11.01 -25.81 0.13
C PHE A 280 9.50 -25.58 0.20
N ALA A 281 8.95 -24.71 -0.66
CA ALA A 281 7.51 -24.44 -0.74
C ALA A 281 6.70 -25.71 -1.03
N LYS A 282 7.15 -26.53 -2.00
CA LYS A 282 6.56 -27.85 -2.31
C LYS A 282 6.58 -28.77 -1.10
N SER A 283 7.66 -28.79 -0.32
CA SER A 283 7.79 -29.64 0.89
C SER A 283 6.87 -29.20 2.03
N LYS A 284 6.58 -27.89 2.12
CA LYS A 284 5.73 -27.28 3.14
C LYS A 284 4.25 -27.20 2.72
N GLY A 285 3.95 -27.37 1.43
CA GLY A 285 2.59 -27.40 0.90
C GLY A 285 1.98 -26.03 0.60
N PHE A 286 2.80 -25.00 0.41
CA PHE A 286 2.35 -23.66 0.03
C PHE A 286 2.80 -23.26 -1.38
N LYS A 287 2.15 -22.25 -1.96
CA LYS A 287 2.54 -21.68 -3.26
C LYS A 287 3.65 -20.65 -3.07
N ILE A 288 4.53 -20.53 -4.06
CA ILE A 288 5.57 -19.52 -4.07
C ILE A 288 5.64 -18.87 -5.45
N ASP A 289 5.95 -17.57 -5.47
CA ASP A 289 6.36 -16.86 -6.67
C ASP A 289 7.81 -16.39 -6.49
N VAL A 290 8.70 -16.83 -7.36
CA VAL A 290 10.11 -16.42 -7.42
C VAL A 290 10.46 -15.83 -8.80
N SER A 291 9.45 -15.48 -9.59
CA SER A 291 9.66 -14.86 -10.91
C SER A 291 10.45 -13.57 -10.74
N SER A 292 11.42 -13.36 -11.63
CA SER A 292 12.19 -12.12 -11.63
C SER A 292 12.21 -11.53 -13.03
N ASP A 293 11.76 -10.27 -13.10
CA ASP A 293 11.95 -9.35 -14.21
C ASP A 293 12.95 -8.23 -13.80
N ALA A 294 13.75 -8.45 -12.75
CA ALA A 294 14.75 -7.48 -12.32
C ALA A 294 15.85 -7.40 -13.38
N ASP A 295 16.08 -6.19 -13.91
CA ASP A 295 17.17 -5.93 -14.83
C ASP A 295 18.48 -5.99 -14.03
N TYR A 296 19.22 -7.08 -14.19
CA TYR A 296 20.51 -7.32 -13.53
C TYR A 296 21.53 -7.66 -14.62
N ASP A 297 22.44 -6.73 -14.86
CA ASP A 297 23.64 -7.00 -15.66
C ASP A 297 24.73 -7.50 -14.69
N GLU A 298 25.32 -8.68 -14.96
CA GLU A 298 26.40 -9.22 -14.12
C GLU A 298 27.65 -8.31 -14.10
N ASP A 299 27.77 -7.41 -15.07
CA ASP A 299 28.82 -6.40 -15.16
C ASP A 299 28.48 -5.09 -14.38
N ASP A 300 27.25 -4.96 -13.86
CA ASP A 300 26.80 -3.80 -13.10
C ASP A 300 26.40 -4.17 -11.66
N ASP A 301 27.12 -3.61 -10.67
CA ASP A 301 26.89 -3.91 -9.25
C ASP A 301 25.61 -3.26 -8.68
N TRP A 302 24.88 -2.47 -9.49
CA TRP A 302 23.68 -1.76 -9.06
C TRP A 302 22.44 -2.65 -9.08
N ARG A 303 21.69 -2.64 -7.98
CA ARG A 303 20.38 -3.28 -7.83
C ARG A 303 19.35 -2.22 -7.49
N TYR A 304 18.17 -2.35 -8.08
CA TYR A 304 17.09 -1.38 -7.96
C TYR A 304 15.87 -2.03 -7.33
N VAL A 305 15.06 -1.20 -6.68
CA VAL A 305 13.68 -1.56 -6.31
C VAL A 305 12.76 -1.39 -7.52
N CYS A 306 11.66 -2.12 -7.59
CA CYS A 306 10.76 -2.08 -8.75
C CYS A 306 10.03 -0.72 -8.91
N ILE A 307 9.78 -0.04 -7.78
CA ILE A 307 9.03 1.20 -7.72
C ILE A 307 9.88 2.22 -6.95
N GLY A 308 10.36 3.24 -7.66
CA GLY A 308 11.11 4.35 -7.10
C GLY A 308 10.48 5.68 -7.48
N GLU A 309 10.29 5.86 -8.80
CA GLU A 309 9.52 6.94 -9.44
C GLU A 309 8.11 6.47 -9.85
#